data_AF-A0A1M5M8W8-F1
#
_entry.id   AF-A0A1M5M8W8-F1
#
_cell.length_a   1.000
_cell.length_b   1.000
_cell.length_c   1.000
_cell.angle_alpha   90.00
_cell.angle_beta   90.00
_cell.angle_gamma   90.00
#
_symmetry.space_group_name_H-M   'P 1'
#
loop_
_entity.id
_entity.type
_entity.pdbx_description
1 polymer ?
#
loop_
_entity_poly.entity_id
_entity_poly.type
_entity_poly.pdbx_seq_one_letter_code
_entity_poly.pdbx_strand_id
1 'polypeptide(L)'
;MRKLIIASLILATLSVNCNDKEKLEQERIEKQEAKELISLKFKRNAKVLLDGTTDLVKKSIRGEISKDKCNAKIAVMMVIFDSYCKQMNAKDLAEVQEYRMKLANETIDLQVEKN
;
A
#
# COMPACT_ATOMS: atom_id res chain seq x y z
N MET A 1 12.96 -72.09 30.25
CA MET A 1 13.12 -71.53 28.88
C MET A 1 12.95 -70.02 28.95
N ARG A 2 14.04 -69.29 28.66
CA ARG A 2 14.09 -67.83 28.55
C ARG A 2 13.40 -67.40 27.25
N LYS A 3 12.65 -66.30 27.28
CA LYS A 3 12.69 -65.17 26.32
C LYS A 3 11.62 -64.14 26.68
N LEU A 4 11.99 -63.25 27.60
CA LEU A 4 11.59 -61.85 27.63
C LEU A 4 12.13 -61.19 26.37
N ILE A 5 11.31 -60.56 25.52
CA ILE A 5 11.65 -59.30 24.83
C ILE A 5 10.37 -58.49 24.66
N ILE A 6 10.21 -57.54 25.57
CA ILE A 6 9.33 -56.38 25.46
C ILE A 6 9.90 -55.51 24.34
N ALA A 7 9.21 -55.44 23.20
CA ALA A 7 9.54 -54.54 22.10
C ALA A 7 8.28 -53.77 21.70
N SER A 8 7.90 -52.81 22.54
CA SER A 8 6.83 -51.86 22.25
C SER A 8 7.00 -50.66 23.17
N LEU A 9 7.98 -49.82 22.89
CA LEU A 9 8.03 -48.43 23.36
C LEU A 9 9.13 -47.73 22.57
N ILE A 10 8.94 -46.44 22.27
CA ILE A 10 9.75 -45.57 21.40
C ILE A 10 9.21 -45.51 19.96
N LEU A 11 7.98 -45.01 19.81
CA LEU A 11 7.57 -44.29 18.60
C LEU A 11 6.64 -43.11 18.97
N ALA A 12 7.04 -42.33 19.98
CA ALA A 12 6.23 -41.22 20.51
C ALA A 12 7.05 -39.96 20.82
N THR A 13 8.16 -39.72 20.12
CA THR A 13 9.01 -38.53 20.37
C THR A 13 9.23 -37.62 19.15
N LEU A 14 8.51 -37.82 18.05
CA LEU A 14 8.59 -36.90 16.89
C LEU A 14 7.41 -35.92 16.76
N SER A 15 6.41 -36.01 17.63
CA SER A 15 5.16 -35.25 17.46
C SER A 15 5.16 -33.82 18.05
N VAL A 16 6.26 -33.36 18.65
CA VAL A 16 6.27 -32.07 19.37
C VAL A 16 6.83 -30.91 18.52
N ASN A 17 7.41 -31.16 17.34
CA ASN A 17 8.15 -30.13 16.58
C ASN A 17 7.44 -29.59 15.31
N CYS A 18 6.19 -29.99 15.05
CA CYS A 18 5.39 -29.44 13.94
C CYS A 18 4.43 -28.31 14.35
N ASN A 19 3.95 -28.31 15.60
CA ASN A 19 2.99 -27.30 16.07
C ASN A 19 3.56 -25.86 16.04
N ASP A 20 4.84 -25.71 16.35
CA ASP A 20 5.48 -24.39 16.38
C ASP A 20 5.73 -23.81 14.98
N LYS A 21 6.01 -24.67 13.98
CA LYS A 21 6.20 -24.24 12.59
C LYS A 21 4.89 -23.79 11.94
N GLU A 22 3.80 -24.51 12.19
CA GLU A 22 2.48 -24.16 11.67
C GLU A 22 1.96 -22.84 12.29
N LYS A 23 2.16 -22.66 13.60
CA LYS A 23 1.81 -21.41 14.29
C LYS A 23 2.63 -20.22 13.77
N LEU A 24 3.93 -20.39 13.56
CA LEU A 24 4.79 -19.34 13.00
C LEU A 24 4.39 -18.97 11.57
N GLU A 25 4.02 -19.94 10.74
CA GLU A 25 3.59 -19.66 9.37
C GLU A 25 2.24 -18.95 9.34
N GLN A 26 1.30 -19.34 10.19
CA GLN A 26 0.03 -18.65 10.36
C GLN A 26 0.21 -17.19 10.80
N GLU A 27 1.07 -16.94 11.80
CA GLU A 27 1.39 -15.57 12.23
C GLU A 27 2.07 -14.73 11.14
N ARG A 28 2.84 -15.36 10.23
CA ARG A 28 3.45 -14.67 9.08
C ARG A 28 2.41 -14.29 8.04
N ILE A 29 1.46 -15.19 7.74
CA ILE A 29 0.35 -14.94 6.82
C ILE A 29 -0.50 -13.77 7.34
N GLU A 30 -0.92 -13.81 8.59
CA GLU A 30 -1.74 -12.74 9.20
C GLU A 30 -1.02 -11.38 9.19
N LYS A 31 0.29 -11.36 9.49
CA LYS A 31 1.10 -10.13 9.39
C LYS A 31 1.22 -9.63 7.96
N GLN A 32 1.28 -10.51 6.97
CA GLN A 32 1.34 -10.14 5.56
C GLN A 32 0.00 -9.57 5.10
N GLU A 33 -1.11 -10.23 5.41
CA GLU A 33 -2.47 -9.75 5.11
C GLU A 33 -2.74 -8.39 5.74
N ALA A 34 -2.31 -8.18 7.00
CA ALA A 34 -2.42 -6.89 7.66
C ALA A 34 -1.62 -5.79 6.94
N LYS A 35 -0.40 -6.09 6.48
CA LYS A 35 0.41 -5.14 5.68
C LYS A 35 -0.24 -4.83 4.34
N GLU A 36 -0.82 -5.82 3.67
CA GLU A 36 -1.53 -5.62 2.41
C GLU A 36 -2.77 -4.73 2.60
N LEU A 37 -3.54 -4.95 3.67
CA LEU A 37 -4.71 -4.12 3.98
C LEU A 37 -4.32 -2.66 4.29
N ILE A 38 -3.24 -2.46 5.04
CA ILE A 38 -2.69 -1.13 5.34
C ILE A 38 -2.27 -0.43 4.03
N SER A 39 -1.54 -1.11 3.16
CA SER A 39 -1.12 -0.58 1.87
C SER A 39 -2.32 -0.18 1.00
N LEU A 40 -3.36 -1.02 0.94
CA LEU A 40 -4.59 -0.73 0.20
C LEU A 40 -5.31 0.54 0.72
N LYS A 41 -5.33 0.74 2.04
CA LYS A 41 -5.91 1.95 2.65
C LYS A 41 -5.13 3.20 2.21
N PHE A 42 -3.79 3.15 2.28
CA PHE A 42 -2.97 4.27 1.86
C PHE A 42 -3.07 4.55 0.37
N LYS A 43 -3.15 3.51 -0.48
CA LYS A 43 -3.42 3.65 -1.92
C LYS A 43 -4.69 4.46 -2.18
N ARG A 44 -5.81 4.11 -1.53
CA ARG A 44 -7.08 4.85 -1.68
C ARG A 44 -6.94 6.30 -1.26
N ASN A 45 -6.33 6.56 -0.11
CA ASN A 45 -6.15 7.92 0.40
C ASN A 45 -5.23 8.76 -0.50
N ALA A 46 -4.20 8.16 -1.08
CA ALA A 46 -3.32 8.83 -2.03
C ALA A 46 -4.05 9.21 -3.31
N LYS A 47 -4.91 8.34 -3.85
CA LYS A 47 -5.73 8.66 -5.03
C LYS A 47 -6.68 9.83 -4.78
N VAL A 48 -7.39 9.83 -3.64
CA VAL A 48 -8.27 10.95 -3.24
C VAL A 48 -7.48 12.26 -3.12
N LEU A 49 -6.27 12.20 -2.57
CA LEU A 49 -5.42 13.37 -2.44
C LEU A 49 -4.98 13.90 -3.82
N LEU A 50 -4.60 13.00 -4.73
CA LEU A 50 -4.23 13.35 -6.11
C LEU A 50 -5.41 13.99 -6.85
N ASP A 51 -6.62 13.46 -6.70
CA ASP A 51 -7.83 14.06 -7.27
C ASP A 51 -8.03 15.50 -6.76
N GLY A 52 -7.86 15.71 -5.44
CA GLY A 52 -7.93 17.03 -4.83
C GLY A 52 -6.86 18.00 -5.34
N THR A 53 -5.60 17.55 -5.50
CA THR A 53 -4.55 18.39 -6.10
C THR A 53 -4.84 18.71 -7.56
N THR A 54 -5.38 17.75 -8.30
CA THR A 54 -5.72 17.91 -9.72
C THR A 54 -6.85 18.92 -9.90
N ASP A 55 -7.88 18.86 -9.05
CA ASP A 55 -8.95 19.87 -9.02
C ASP A 55 -8.41 21.28 -8.77
N LEU A 56 -7.46 21.45 -7.82
CA LEU A 56 -6.80 22.73 -7.60
C LEU A 56 -6.04 23.23 -8.83
N VAL A 57 -5.28 22.35 -9.50
CA VAL A 57 -4.60 22.70 -10.75
C VAL A 57 -5.62 23.13 -11.82
N LYS A 58 -6.67 22.34 -12.05
CA LYS A 58 -7.73 22.64 -13.03
C LYS A 58 -8.38 24.00 -12.73
N LYS A 59 -8.67 24.32 -11.46
CA LYS A 59 -9.18 25.62 -11.02
C LYS A 59 -8.19 26.76 -11.29
N SER A 60 -6.90 26.54 -11.05
CA SER A 60 -5.86 27.53 -11.35
C SER A 60 -5.71 27.77 -12.85
N ILE A 61 -5.79 26.73 -13.67
CA ILE A 61 -5.77 26.84 -15.14
C ILE A 61 -6.95 27.68 -15.60
N ARG A 62 -8.15 27.44 -15.06
CA ARG A 62 -9.37 28.21 -15.38
C ARG A 62 -9.32 29.66 -14.89
N GLY A 63 -8.49 29.96 -13.90
CA GLY A 63 -8.35 31.29 -13.30
C GLY A 63 -9.27 31.52 -12.08
N GLU A 64 -9.87 30.45 -11.55
CA GLU A 64 -10.73 30.49 -10.37
C GLU A 64 -9.94 30.69 -9.06
N ILE A 65 -8.66 30.29 -9.06
CA ILE A 65 -7.72 30.52 -7.97
C ILE A 65 -6.38 31.02 -8.53
N SER A 66 -5.66 31.83 -7.74
CA SER A 66 -4.30 32.26 -8.12
C SER A 66 -3.32 31.10 -8.10
N LYS A 67 -2.29 31.18 -8.95
CA LYS A 67 -1.20 30.20 -9.01
C LYS A 67 -0.53 30.03 -7.65
N ASP A 68 -0.27 31.14 -6.94
CA ASP A 68 0.39 31.10 -5.62
C ASP A 68 -0.46 30.36 -4.58
N LYS A 69 -1.77 30.62 -4.53
CA LYS A 69 -2.69 29.94 -3.62
C LYS A 69 -2.83 28.46 -3.96
N CYS A 70 -2.85 28.13 -5.25
CA CYS A 70 -2.84 26.75 -5.74
C CYS A 70 -1.58 26.02 -5.27
N ASN A 71 -0.40 26.58 -5.56
CA ASN A 71 0.90 26.02 -5.22
C ASN A 71 1.06 25.81 -3.70
N ALA A 72 0.66 26.79 -2.89
CA ALA A 72 0.74 26.68 -1.43
C ALA A 72 -0.10 25.50 -0.89
N LYS A 73 -1.31 25.29 -1.43
CA LYS A 73 -2.16 24.16 -1.03
C LYS A 73 -1.60 22.82 -1.50
N ILE A 74 -1.16 22.74 -2.76
CA ILE A 74 -0.59 21.51 -3.33
C ILE A 74 0.67 21.12 -2.57
N ALA A 75 1.54 22.05 -2.19
CA ALA A 75 2.76 21.76 -1.43
C ALA A 75 2.46 21.01 -0.12
N VAL A 76 1.46 21.47 0.65
CA VAL A 76 1.03 20.79 1.88
C VAL A 76 0.47 19.39 1.59
N MET A 77 -0.35 19.26 0.55
CA MET A 77 -0.93 17.97 0.17
C MET A 77 0.16 16.98 -0.29
N MET A 78 1.17 17.43 -1.03
CA MET A 78 2.23 16.55 -1.50
C MET A 78 3.10 15.97 -0.37
N VAL A 79 3.28 16.69 0.73
CA VAL A 79 3.93 16.14 1.93
C VAL A 79 3.13 14.96 2.51
N ILE A 80 1.79 15.07 2.52
CA ILE A 80 0.91 14.00 2.99
C ILE A 80 0.94 12.82 2.00
N PHE A 81 0.93 13.10 0.70
CA PHE A 81 1.07 12.08 -0.35
C PHE A 81 2.35 11.25 -0.15
N ASP A 82 3.48 11.91 0.04
CA ASP A 82 4.76 11.23 0.26
C ASP A 82 4.74 10.35 1.51
N SER A 83 4.05 10.79 2.57
CA SER A 83 3.82 9.96 3.75
C SER A 83 2.99 8.71 3.44
N TYR A 84 1.98 8.80 2.57
CA TYR A 84 1.19 7.63 2.15
C TYR A 84 2.03 6.68 1.30
N CYS A 85 2.83 7.19 0.37
CA CYS A 85 3.70 6.37 -0.48
C CYS A 85 4.69 5.51 0.32
N LYS A 86 5.23 6.03 1.43
CA LYS A 86 6.14 5.28 2.31
C LYS A 86 5.50 4.09 3.02
N GLN A 87 4.17 4.04 3.10
CA GLN A 87 3.41 2.99 3.77
C GLN A 87 2.87 1.94 2.80
N MET A 88 3.08 2.13 1.49
CA MET A 88 2.60 1.21 0.46
C MET A 88 3.63 0.13 0.14
N ASN A 89 3.14 -1.04 -0.25
CA ASN A 89 3.96 -2.02 -0.95
C ASN A 89 4.28 -1.52 -2.39
N ALA A 90 5.25 -2.17 -3.03
CA ALA A 90 5.73 -1.75 -4.35
C ALA A 90 4.65 -1.78 -5.45
N LYS A 91 3.75 -2.77 -5.40
CA LYS A 91 2.65 -2.91 -6.36
C LYS A 91 1.68 -1.75 -6.27
N ASP A 92 1.18 -1.47 -5.06
CA ASP A 92 0.23 -0.38 -4.82
C ASP A 92 0.86 0.99 -5.11
N LEU A 93 2.15 1.17 -4.79
CA LEU A 93 2.87 2.39 -5.12
C LEU A 93 2.94 2.61 -6.63
N ALA A 94 3.25 1.57 -7.41
CA ALA A 94 3.29 1.64 -8.87
C ALA A 94 1.93 2.05 -9.46
N GLU A 95 0.84 1.44 -8.99
CA GLU A 95 -0.53 1.79 -9.41
C GLU A 95 -0.89 3.25 -9.08
N VAL A 96 -0.40 3.80 -7.96
CA VAL A 96 -0.61 5.20 -7.61
C VAL A 96 0.20 6.14 -8.49
N GLN A 97 1.44 5.81 -8.83
CA GLN A 97 2.25 6.63 -9.73
C GLN A 97 1.69 6.63 -11.16
N GLU A 98 1.20 5.48 -11.64
CA GLU A 98 0.49 5.41 -12.92
C GLU A 98 -0.76 6.31 -12.91
N TYR A 99 -1.55 6.24 -11.84
CA TYR A 99 -2.72 7.10 -11.69
C TYR A 99 -2.36 8.59 -11.67
N ARG A 100 -1.28 8.96 -10.97
CA ARG A 100 -0.75 10.33 -10.95
C ARG A 100 -0.36 10.81 -12.35
N MET A 101 0.31 9.97 -13.13
CA MET A 101 0.70 10.29 -14.51
C MET A 101 -0.52 10.52 -15.39
N LYS A 102 -1.58 9.71 -15.25
CA LYS A 102 -2.84 9.92 -15.96
C LYS A 102 -3.43 11.31 -15.66
N LEU A 103 -3.54 11.67 -14.38
CA LEU A 103 -4.09 12.97 -13.98
C LEU A 103 -3.22 14.15 -14.45
N ALA A 104 -1.89 13.99 -14.45
CA ALA A 104 -0.98 14.99 -14.98
C ALA A 104 -1.23 15.24 -16.48
N ASN A 105 -1.41 14.17 -17.26
CA ASN A 105 -1.74 14.30 -18.69
C ASN A 105 -3.06 15.03 -18.90
N GLU A 106 -4.11 14.70 -18.13
CA GLU A 106 -5.39 15.43 -18.20
C GLU A 106 -5.24 16.94 -17.93
N THR A 107 -4.35 17.33 -17.01
CA THR A 107 -4.09 18.75 -16.73
C THR A 107 -3.28 19.44 -17.82
N ILE A 108 -2.38 18.73 -18.47
CA ILE A 108 -1.61 19.24 -19.62
C ILE A 108 -2.55 19.49 -20.78
N ASP A 109 -3.43 18.53 -21.09
CA ASP A 109 -4.41 18.66 -22.17
C ASP A 109 -5.30 19.89 -21.97
N LEU A 110 -5.83 20.09 -20.75
CA LEU A 110 -6.59 21.29 -20.38
C LEU A 110 -5.79 22.59 -20.51
N GLN A 111 -4.50 22.57 -20.21
CA GLN A 111 -3.64 23.74 -20.36
C GLN A 111 -3.36 24.08 -21.82
N VAL A 112 -3.27 23.07 -22.69
CA VAL A 112 -3.13 23.22 -24.15
C VAL A 112 -4.42 23.74 -24.76
N GLU A 113 -5.59 23.20 -24.39
CA GLU A 113 -6.89 23.66 -24.90
C GLU A 113 -7.20 25.13 -24.58
N LYS A 114 -6.67 25.64 -23.46
CA LYS A 114 -6.89 27.03 -23.03
C LYS A 114 -5.90 28.04 -23.65
N ASN A 115 -4.76 27.57 -24.18
CA ASN A 115 -3.71 28.41 -24.76
C ASN A 115 -3.87 28.54 -26.28
#